data_AF-A0A1R0ZZK0-F1
#
_entry.id   AF-A0A1R0ZZK0-F1
#
_cell.length_a   1.000
_cell.length_b   1.000
_cell.length_c   1.000
_cell.angle_alpha   90.00
_cell.angle_beta   90.00
_cell.angle_gamma   90.00
#
_symmetry.space_group_name_H-M   'P 1'
#
loop_
_entity.id
_entity.type
_entity.pdbx_description
1 polymer ?
#
loop_
_entity_poly.entity_id
_entity_poly.type
_entity_poly.pdbx_seq_one_letter_code
_entity_poly.pdbx_strand_id
1 'polypeptide(L)'
;MDSSNIPISKTIAAALVEIEPGVMREIHRHPNNDEWQYYLTGQGRMTVFAENGTARTFAYRVSGVGSVPFSNWHYIQNTCN
;
A
#
# COMPACT_ATOMS: atom_id res chain seq x y z
N MET A 1 -5.46 -6.69 -10.35
CA MET A 1 -5.04 -7.39 -11.59
C MET A 1 -3.94 -8.36 -11.24
N ASP A 2 -4.02 -9.60 -11.70
CA ASP A 2 -3.03 -10.66 -11.45
C ASP A 2 -3.08 -11.69 -12.59
N SER A 3 -2.41 -12.83 -12.45
CA SER A 3 -2.36 -13.85 -13.51
C SER A 3 -3.70 -14.52 -13.82
N SER A 4 -4.72 -14.39 -12.96
CA SER A 4 -6.06 -14.94 -13.20
C SER A 4 -6.86 -14.14 -14.23
N ASN A 5 -6.57 -12.84 -14.38
CA ASN A 5 -7.22 -11.96 -15.36
C ASN A 5 -6.25 -11.33 -16.38
N ILE A 6 -4.95 -11.32 -16.11
CA ILE A 6 -3.87 -10.95 -17.04
C ILE A 6 -2.88 -12.12 -17.13
N PRO A 7 -3.15 -13.14 -17.97
CA PRO A 7 -2.39 -14.39 -17.96
C PRO A 7 -0.89 -14.25 -18.24
N ILE A 8 -0.45 -13.19 -18.94
CA ILE A 8 0.98 -12.96 -19.20
C ILE A 8 1.72 -12.42 -17.95
N SER A 9 1.01 -11.83 -16.98
CA SER A 9 1.58 -11.28 -15.74
C SER A 9 1.81 -12.39 -14.71
N LYS A 10 2.78 -13.27 -14.98
CA LYS A 10 3.02 -14.49 -14.18
C LYS A 10 3.62 -14.22 -12.80
N THR A 11 4.36 -13.13 -12.64
CA THR A 11 5.20 -12.88 -11.46
C THR A 11 4.83 -11.59 -10.72
N ILE A 12 3.87 -10.81 -11.22
CA ILE A 12 3.45 -9.54 -10.64
C ILE A 12 1.92 -9.48 -10.59
N ALA A 13 1.39 -9.07 -9.44
CA ALA A 13 0.03 -8.61 -9.27
C ALA A 13 0.04 -7.10 -8.97
N ALA A 14 -0.96 -6.37 -9.42
CA ALA A 14 -1.05 -4.92 -9.25
C ALA A 14 -2.50 -4.48 -8.98
N ALA A 15 -2.64 -3.41 -8.21
CA ALA A 15 -3.91 -2.73 -7.99
C ALA A 15 -3.71 -1.22 -8.17
N LEU A 16 -4.70 -0.56 -8.77
CA LEU A 16 -4.84 0.89 -8.70
C LEU A 16 -5.84 1.18 -7.58
N VAL A 17 -5.44 1.97 -6.61
CA VAL A 17 -6.27 2.32 -5.45
C VAL A 17 -6.46 3.83 -5.44
N GLU A 18 -7.71 4.26 -5.55
CA GLU A 18 -8.11 5.64 -5.35
C GLU A 18 -8.73 5.76 -3.96
N ILE A 19 -8.29 6.78 -3.20
CA ILE A 19 -8.75 7.02 -1.83
C ILE A 19 -9.25 8.45 -1.78
N GLU A 20 -10.54 8.64 -1.54
CA GLU A 20 -11.15 9.97 -1.42
C GLU A 20 -10.64 10.73 -0.19
N PRO A 21 -10.71 12.08 -0.18
CA PRO A 21 -10.35 12.89 0.97
C PRO A 21 -11.07 12.43 2.26
N GLY A 22 -10.32 12.31 3.35
CA GLY A 22 -10.84 11.83 4.64
C GLY A 22 -11.07 10.31 4.74
N VAL A 23 -10.88 9.55 3.66
CA VAL A 23 -11.04 8.08 3.63
C VAL A 23 -9.67 7.40 3.76
N MET A 24 -9.68 6.08 4.00
CA MET A 24 -8.49 5.24 4.04
C MET A 24 -8.68 3.91 3.32
N ARG A 25 -7.61 3.38 2.74
CA ARG A 25 -7.44 1.95 2.50
C ARG A 25 -7.26 1.28 3.87
N GLU A 26 -8.17 0.37 4.18
CA GLU A 26 -8.30 -0.24 5.51
C GLU A 26 -7.04 -0.99 5.98
N ILE A 27 -6.99 -1.33 7.27
CA ILE A 27 -5.91 -2.14 7.84
C ILE A 27 -5.95 -3.55 7.22
N HIS A 28 -4.85 -3.96 6.60
CA HIS A 28 -4.71 -5.28 5.99
C HIS A 28 -3.25 -5.73 5.94
N ARG A 29 -3.03 -6.95 5.42
CA ARG A 29 -1.72 -7.52 5.15
C ARG A 29 -1.76 -8.37 3.88
N HIS A 30 -0.58 -8.67 3.34
CA HIS A 30 -0.42 -9.60 2.22
C HIS A 30 0.19 -10.92 2.72
N PRO A 31 -0.53 -12.06 2.59
CA PRO A 31 -0.07 -13.35 3.11
C PRO A 31 0.87 -14.10 2.14
N ASN A 32 1.28 -13.47 1.04
CA ASN A 32 1.98 -14.13 -0.06
C ASN A 32 3.28 -13.46 -0.49
N ASN A 33 3.41 -12.13 -0.39
CA ASN A 33 4.63 -11.42 -0.80
C ASN A 33 4.71 -10.02 -0.17
N ASP A 34 5.85 -9.36 -0.38
CA ASP A 34 6.02 -7.93 -0.14
C ASP A 34 5.08 -7.10 -1.04
N GLU A 35 4.72 -5.89 -0.58
CA GLU A 35 4.05 -4.88 -1.39
C GLU A 35 5.03 -3.77 -1.78
N TRP A 36 4.94 -3.33 -3.04
CA TRP A 36 5.63 -2.15 -3.55
C TRP A 36 4.61 -1.14 -4.07
N GLN A 37 4.78 0.13 -3.72
CA GLN A 37 3.80 1.19 -3.96
C GLN A 37 4.43 2.36 -4.70
N TYR A 38 3.65 2.97 -5.60
CA TYR A 38 3.98 4.23 -6.25
C TYR A 38 2.80 5.20 -6.13
N TYR A 39 3.06 6.39 -5.58
CA TYR A 39 2.03 7.40 -5.33
C TYR A 39 1.92 8.34 -6.53
N LEU A 40 0.89 8.12 -7.35
CA LEU A 40 0.67 8.85 -8.61
C LEU A 40 0.28 10.31 -8.40
N THR A 41 -0.59 10.59 -7.43
CA THR A 41 -1.11 11.93 -7.12
C THR A 41 -1.44 12.05 -5.63
N GLY A 42 -1.75 13.27 -5.18
CA GLY A 42 -2.23 13.54 -3.82
C GLY A 42 -1.16 13.48 -2.73
N GLN A 43 -1.63 13.38 -1.49
CA GLN A 43 -0.80 13.17 -0.29
C GLN A 43 -1.51 12.22 0.68
N GLY A 44 -0.73 11.44 1.40
CA GLY A 44 -1.26 10.49 2.37
C GLY A 44 -0.23 10.11 3.42
N ARG A 45 -0.65 9.20 4.30
CA ARG A 45 0.25 8.53 5.24
C ARG A 45 -0.05 7.05 5.28
N MET A 46 0.98 6.26 5.56
CA MET A 46 0.85 4.83 5.85
C MET A 46 1.60 4.50 7.12
N THR A 47 0.97 3.72 7.99
CA THR A 47 1.66 3.06 9.10
C THR A 47 1.90 1.62 8.73
N VAL A 48 3.14 1.15 8.91
CA VAL A 48 3.52 -0.26 8.81
C VAL A 48 3.75 -0.78 10.22
N PHE A 49 3.11 -1.89 10.54
CA PHE A 49 3.23 -2.61 11.80
C PHE A 49 4.05 -3.87 11.57
N ALA A 50 5.23 -3.91 12.16
CA ALA A 50 6.13 -5.05 12.20
C ALA A 50 5.92 -5.85 13.50
N GLU A 51 6.73 -6.89 13.66
CA GLU A 51 6.72 -7.74 14.85
C GLU A 51 7.12 -6.96 16.12
N ASN A 52 6.86 -7.60 17.28
CA ASN A 52 7.25 -7.09 18.60
C ASN A 52 6.68 -5.70 18.93
N GLY A 53 5.49 -5.38 18.43
CA GLY A 53 4.82 -4.11 18.68
C GLY A 53 5.48 -2.91 17.99
N THR A 54 6.38 -3.13 17.04
CA THR A 54 7.07 -2.05 16.33
C THR A 54 6.17 -1.50 15.22
N ALA A 55 5.97 -0.18 15.20
CA ALA A 55 5.22 0.48 14.14
C ALA A 55 5.90 1.78 13.70
N ARG A 56 5.83 2.08 12.40
CA ARG A 56 6.34 3.35 11.86
C ARG A 56 5.37 3.93 10.85
N THR A 57 5.13 5.23 10.97
CA THR A 57 4.32 6.02 10.04
C THR A 57 5.20 6.79 9.07
N PHE A 58 4.82 6.75 7.80
CA PHE A 58 5.49 7.44 6.70
C PHE A 58 4.49 8.35 6.01
N ALA A 59 4.92 9.57 5.66
CA ALA A 59 4.16 10.47 4.82
C ALA A 59 4.57 10.28 3.36
N TYR A 60 3.59 10.23 2.47
CA TYR A 60 3.79 10.09 1.03
C TYR A 60 3.11 11.22 0.27
N ARG A 61 3.68 11.55 -0.88
CA ARG A 61 3.20 12.53 -1.86
C ARG A 61 3.46 11.99 -3.26
N VAL A 62 3.04 12.74 -4.27
CA VAL A 62 3.37 12.47 -5.68
C VAL A 62 4.83 12.05 -5.87
N SER A 63 5.04 11.01 -6.67
CA SER A 63 6.33 10.38 -6.95
C SER A 63 7.00 9.67 -5.77
N GLY A 64 6.31 9.56 -4.62
CA GLY A 64 6.77 8.75 -3.51
C GLY A 64 6.75 7.26 -3.85
N VAL A 65 7.76 6.53 -3.38
CA VAL A 65 7.86 5.08 -3.48
C VAL A 65 7.78 4.49 -2.07
N GLY A 66 6.89 3.53 -1.88
CA GLY A 66 6.69 2.84 -0.60
C GLY A 66 6.94 1.35 -0.73
N SER A 67 7.19 0.70 0.40
CA SER A 67 7.24 -0.75 0.49
C SER A 67 6.71 -1.23 1.84
N VAL A 68 6.01 -2.37 1.82
CA VAL A 68 5.57 -3.10 3.00
C VAL A 68 6.15 -4.51 2.94
N PRO A 69 7.04 -4.88 3.87
CA PRO A 69 7.57 -6.24 3.93
C PRO A 69 6.48 -7.30 4.16
N PHE A 70 6.75 -8.51 3.71
CA PHE A 70 5.87 -9.67 3.75
C PHE A 70 5.16 -9.82 5.09
N SER A 71 3.84 -9.99 5.03
CA SER A 71 2.96 -10.21 6.17
C SER A 71 2.91 -9.09 7.23
N ASN A 72 3.59 -7.95 7.05
CA ASN A 72 3.39 -6.80 7.92
C ASN A 72 1.99 -6.20 7.70
N TRP A 73 1.33 -5.82 8.80
CA TRP A 73 0.06 -5.10 8.73
C TRP A 73 0.32 -3.66 8.31
N HIS A 74 -0.60 -3.07 7.57
CA HIS A 74 -0.51 -1.66 7.19
C HIS A 74 -1.88 -1.10 6.80
N TYR A 75 -1.97 0.23 6.72
CA TYR A 75 -3.09 0.97 6.13
C TYR A 75 -2.56 2.17 5.35
N ILE A 76 -3.38 2.76 4.46
CA ILE A 76 -3.03 4.00 3.77
C ILE A 76 -4.19 4.99 3.94
N GLN A 77 -3.93 6.17 4.50
CA GLN A 77 -4.93 7.21 4.70
C GLN A 77 -4.65 8.40 3.80
N ASN A 78 -5.69 8.90 3.11
CA ASN A 78 -5.62 10.16 2.40
C ASN A 78 -5.60 11.32 3.41
N THR A 79 -4.63 12.22 3.28
CA THR A 79 -4.46 13.40 4.15
C THR A 79 -4.65 14.72 3.39
N CYS A 80 -5.14 14.68 2.16
CA CYS A 80 -5.69 15.82 1.45
C CYS A 80 -7.01 16.26 2.08
N ASN A 81 -7.35 17.55 1.89
CA ASN A 81 -8.64 18.13 2.21
C ASN A 81 -9.52 18.20 0.96
#